data_AF-A0A9D2FC22-F1
#
_entry.id   AF-A0A9D2FC22-F1
#
_cell.length_a   1.000
_cell.length_b   1.000
_cell.length_c   1.000
_cell.angle_alpha   90.00
_cell.angle_beta   90.00
_cell.angle_gamma   90.00
#
_symmetry.space_group_name_H-M   'P 1'
#
loop_
_entity.id
_entity.type
_entity.pdbx_description
1 polymer ?
#
loop_
_entity_poly.entity_id
_entity_poly.type
_entity_poly.pdbx_seq_one_letter_code
_entity_poly.pdbx_strand_id
1 'polypeptide(L)'
;MDTLTRFRQDEAVRFIKWLANNPENAYRIMSILREDYDNEMLLRRLQDMKENEFYFLVPIVTSNSWLNAKAENALCKWKAKKLERNIQFSSMESMIEEIITAMKEEMEE
;
A
#
# COMPACT_ATOMS: atom_id res chain seq x y z
N MET A 1 -13.41 -15.67 18.90
CA MET A 1 -12.52 -14.84 18.08
C MET A 1 -13.14 -14.80 16.69
N ASP A 2 -13.50 -13.62 16.21
CA ASP A 2 -14.20 -13.48 14.94
C ASP A 2 -13.32 -13.95 13.77
N THR A 3 -13.93 -14.60 12.77
CA THR A 3 -13.25 -15.15 11.58
C THR A 3 -12.37 -14.10 10.89
N LEU A 4 -12.80 -12.84 10.88
CA LEU A 4 -12.05 -11.71 10.31
C LEU A 4 -10.76 -11.42 11.08
N THR A 5 -10.79 -11.50 12.41
CA THR A 5 -9.60 -11.29 13.25
C THR A 5 -8.58 -12.38 13.01
N ARG A 6 -9.03 -13.64 12.90
CA ARG A 6 -8.16 -14.78 12.60
C ARG A 6 -7.49 -14.64 11.24
N PHE A 7 -8.26 -14.30 10.21
CA PHE A 7 -7.71 -14.06 8.86
C PHE A 7 -6.62 -12.98 8.86
N ARG A 8 -6.84 -11.86 9.55
CA ARG A 8 -5.84 -10.78 9.68
C ARG A 8 -4.58 -11.24 10.41
N GLN A 9 -4.73 -12.06 11.43
CA GLN A 9 -3.59 -12.62 12.17
C GLN A 9 -2.79 -13.60 11.31
N ASP A 10 -3.46 -14.47 10.55
CA ASP A 10 -2.81 -15.41 9.63
C ASP A 10 -2.02 -14.66 8.54
N GLU A 11 -2.58 -13.58 8.00
CA GLU A 11 -1.89 -12.69 7.04
C GLU A 11 -0.69 -11.97 7.66
N ALA A 12 -0.80 -11.48 8.89
CA ALA A 12 0.32 -10.88 9.60
C ALA A 12 1.43 -11.91 9.87
N VAL A 13 1.09 -13.16 10.21
CA VAL A 13 2.05 -14.26 10.38
C VAL A 13 2.71 -14.62 9.05
N ARG A 14 1.96 -14.68 7.95
CA ARG A 14 2.50 -14.89 6.59
C ARG A 14 3.52 -13.81 6.23
N PHE A 15 3.18 -12.56 6.49
CA PHE A 15 4.08 -11.43 6.29
C PHE A 15 5.36 -11.54 7.13
N ILE A 16 5.25 -11.83 8.43
CA ILE A 16 6.42 -11.99 9.31
C ILE A 16 7.33 -13.13 8.85
N LYS A 17 6.74 -14.27 8.44
CA LYS A 17 7.52 -15.39 7.88
C LYS A 17 8.23 -15.01 6.59
N TRP A 18 7.56 -14.27 5.72
CA TRP A 18 8.17 -13.76 4.51
C TRP A 18 9.32 -12.79 4.80
N LEU A 19 9.15 -11.88 5.77
CA LEU A 19 10.21 -10.97 6.20
C LEU A 19 11.45 -11.73 6.68
N ALA A 20 11.25 -12.78 7.49
CA ALA A 20 12.35 -13.59 8.02
C ALA A 20 13.12 -14.33 6.90
N ASN A 21 12.43 -14.74 5.84
CA ASN A 21 13.04 -15.46 4.71
C ASN A 21 13.58 -14.53 3.62
N ASN A 22 13.23 -13.24 3.64
CA ASN A 22 13.65 -12.24 2.66
C ASN A 22 14.20 -10.98 3.35
N PRO A 23 15.29 -11.08 4.13
CA PRO A 23 15.77 -9.99 4.98
C PRO A 23 16.11 -8.70 4.20
N GLU A 24 16.57 -8.83 2.96
CA GLU A 24 16.84 -7.67 2.08
C GLU A 24 15.55 -6.94 1.68
N ASN A 25 14.45 -7.67 1.47
CA ASN A 25 13.13 -7.11 1.17
C ASN A 25 12.38 -6.70 2.45
N ALA A 26 12.76 -7.25 3.60
CA ALA A 26 12.20 -6.86 4.88
C ALA A 26 12.60 -5.43 5.25
N TYR A 27 13.86 -5.07 5.06
CA TYR A 27 14.33 -3.69 5.28
C TYR A 27 13.55 -2.69 4.41
N ARG A 28 13.26 -3.10 3.17
CA ARG A 28 12.53 -2.32 2.16
C ARG A 28 11.09 -2.01 2.58
N ILE A 29 10.33 -3.00 3.07
CA ILE A 29 8.95 -2.75 3.51
C ILE A 29 8.93 -2.02 4.86
N MET A 30 9.87 -2.34 5.76
CA MET A 30 9.99 -1.67 7.06
C MET A 30 10.41 -0.20 6.93
N SER A 31 11.14 0.19 5.88
CA SER A 31 11.51 1.59 5.65
C SER A 31 10.28 2.47 5.35
N ILE A 32 9.21 1.91 4.79
CA ILE A 32 7.96 2.66 4.56
C ILE A 32 7.26 2.98 5.89
N LEU A 33 7.40 2.11 6.88
CA LEU A 33 6.90 2.36 8.23
C LEU A 33 7.77 3.35 9.01
N ARG A 34 8.97 3.69 8.51
CA ARG A 34 9.94 4.57 9.16
C ARG A 34 10.01 5.99 8.57
N GLU A 35 9.06 6.35 7.71
CA GLU A 35 8.83 7.75 7.27
C GLU A 35 9.94 8.40 6.43
N ASP A 36 10.88 7.63 5.86
CA ASP A 36 11.97 8.16 5.03
C ASP A 36 11.93 7.56 3.62
N TYR A 37 11.07 8.10 2.76
CA TYR A 37 10.92 7.63 1.39
C TYR A 37 10.50 8.69 0.38
N ASP A 38 11.12 8.64 -0.80
CA ASP A 38 10.70 9.40 -1.98
C ASP A 38 9.54 8.70 -2.73
N ASN A 39 9.00 9.37 -3.75
CA ASN A 39 7.88 8.86 -4.54
C ASN A 39 8.20 7.57 -5.29
N GLU A 40 9.42 7.45 -5.81
CA GLU A 40 9.85 6.24 -6.49
C GLU A 40 9.90 5.05 -5.54
N MET A 41 10.41 5.26 -4.33
CA MET A 41 10.47 4.24 -3.31
C MET A 41 9.06 3.85 -2.88
N LEU A 42 8.15 4.80 -2.65
CA LEU A 42 6.75 4.47 -2.35
C LEU A 42 6.11 3.62 -3.46
N LEU A 43 6.32 3.99 -4.73
CA LEU A 43 5.78 3.26 -5.87
C LEU A 43 6.31 1.82 -5.95
N ARG A 44 7.63 1.64 -5.85
CA ARG A 44 8.26 0.31 -5.84
C ARG A 44 7.74 -0.55 -4.70
N ARG A 45 7.41 0.06 -3.58
CA ARG A 45 6.90 -0.67 -2.40
C ARG A 45 5.45 -1.07 -2.53
N LEU A 46 4.62 -0.23 -3.14
CA LEU A 46 3.27 -0.61 -3.53
C LEU A 46 3.31 -1.78 -4.53
N GLN A 47 4.30 -1.81 -5.43
CA GLN A 47 4.52 -2.95 -6.33
C GLN A 47 4.93 -4.21 -5.56
N ASP A 48 5.91 -4.11 -4.64
CA ASP A 48 6.32 -5.25 -3.80
C ASP A 48 5.12 -5.83 -3.01
N MET A 49 4.25 -4.97 -2.47
CA MET A 49 3.03 -5.39 -1.77
C MET A 49 2.04 -6.08 -2.70
N LYS A 50 1.92 -5.62 -3.94
CA LYS A 50 1.05 -6.24 -4.95
C LYS A 50 1.56 -7.63 -5.31
N GLU A 51 2.85 -7.76 -5.60
CA GLU A 51 3.48 -9.02 -6.00
C GLU A 51 3.44 -10.10 -4.91
N ASN A 52 3.50 -9.68 -3.64
CA ASN A 52 3.48 -10.59 -2.50
C ASN A 52 2.11 -10.68 -1.82
N GLU A 53 1.08 -10.07 -2.42
CA GLU A 53 -0.31 -10.06 -1.94
C GLU A 53 -0.45 -9.53 -0.51
N PHE A 54 0.43 -8.62 -0.07
CA PHE A 54 0.38 -8.02 1.28
C PHE A 54 -0.58 -6.85 1.36
N TYR A 55 -1.78 -7.02 0.81
CA TYR A 55 -2.73 -5.91 0.67
C TYR A 55 -3.22 -5.36 2.01
N PHE A 56 -3.14 -6.14 3.09
CA PHE A 56 -3.48 -5.68 4.43
C PHE A 56 -2.61 -4.50 4.91
N LEU A 57 -1.45 -4.27 4.29
CA LEU A 57 -0.57 -3.14 4.57
C LEU A 57 -1.02 -1.84 3.89
N VAL A 58 -1.83 -1.90 2.83
CA VAL A 58 -2.23 -0.72 2.04
C VAL A 58 -2.88 0.37 2.89
N PRO A 59 -3.82 0.06 3.82
CA PRO A 59 -4.37 1.08 4.72
C PRO A 59 -3.29 1.75 5.55
N ILE A 60 -2.27 1.01 5.99
CA ILE A 60 -1.19 1.53 6.84
C ILE A 60 -0.31 2.50 6.05
N VAL A 61 0.05 2.18 4.81
CA VAL A 61 0.89 3.08 3.99
C VAL A 61 0.14 4.28 3.41
N THR A 62 -1.19 4.20 3.30
CA THR A 62 -2.02 5.27 2.74
C THR A 62 -2.70 6.15 3.78
N SER A 63 -2.66 5.77 5.07
CA SER A 63 -3.32 6.52 6.16
C SER A 63 -2.48 7.63 6.78
N ASN A 64 -1.19 7.72 6.46
CA ASN A 64 -0.27 8.49 7.29
C ASN A 64 0.06 9.88 6.74
N SER A 65 0.38 10.77 7.68
CA SER A 65 0.68 12.21 7.51
C SER A 65 2.06 12.53 6.91
N TRP A 66 2.83 11.51 6.54
CA TRP A 66 4.21 11.64 6.05
C TRP A 66 4.35 11.36 4.56
N LEU A 67 3.22 11.33 3.84
CA LEU A 67 3.23 11.36 2.39
C LEU A 67 3.70 12.73 1.91
N ASN A 68 4.60 12.77 0.95
CA ASN A 68 4.94 14.03 0.29
C ASN A 68 3.76 14.51 -0.59
N ALA A 69 3.81 15.78 -1.01
CA ALA A 69 2.72 16.43 -1.73
C ALA A 69 2.25 15.69 -2.99
N LYS A 70 3.16 15.04 -3.74
CA LYS A 70 2.79 14.25 -4.94
C LYS A 70 2.06 12.97 -4.54
N ALA A 71 2.57 12.23 -3.55
CA ALA A 71 1.89 11.04 -3.05
C ALA A 71 0.53 11.36 -2.42
N GLU A 72 0.43 12.48 -1.72
CA GLU A 72 -0.82 12.99 -1.16
C GLU A 72 -1.80 13.39 -2.28
N ASN A 73 -1.35 14.10 -3.32
CA ASN A 73 -2.16 14.42 -4.49
C ASN A 73 -2.66 13.17 -5.21
N ALA A 74 -1.80 12.17 -5.44
CA ALA A 74 -2.18 10.91 -6.07
C ALA A 74 -3.27 10.18 -5.26
N LEU A 75 -3.14 10.12 -3.93
CA LEU A 75 -4.17 9.53 -3.07
C LEU A 75 -5.45 10.36 -3.04
N CYS A 76 -5.35 11.70 -3.07
CA CYS A 76 -6.52 12.58 -3.14
C CYS A 76 -7.27 12.44 -4.46
N LYS A 77 -6.56 12.43 -5.60
CA LYS A 77 -7.11 12.15 -6.94
C LYS A 77 -7.79 10.78 -6.96
N TRP A 78 -7.17 9.76 -6.38
CA TRP A 78 -7.77 8.43 -6.24
C TRP A 78 -9.05 8.43 -5.39
N LYS A 79 -9.02 9.03 -4.19
CA LYS A 79 -10.19 9.15 -3.30
C LYS A 79 -11.35 9.90 -3.98
N ALA A 80 -11.05 10.97 -4.71
CA ALA A 80 -12.03 11.73 -5.47
C ALA A 80 -12.65 10.88 -6.59
N LYS A 81 -11.83 10.21 -7.43
CA LYS A 81 -12.30 9.28 -8.46
C LYS A 81 -13.18 8.16 -7.87
N LYS A 82 -12.85 7.66 -6.67
CA LYS A 82 -13.64 6.62 -5.97
C LYS A 82 -15.01 7.13 -5.51
N LEU A 83 -15.05 8.36 -4.96
CA LEU A 83 -16.29 9.03 -4.55
C LEU A 83 -17.21 9.29 -5.74
N GLU A 84 -16.66 9.80 -6.85
CA GLU A 84 -17.41 10.08 -8.08
C GLU A 84 -18.02 8.82 -8.70
N ARG A 85 -17.30 7.69 -8.64
CA ARG A 85 -17.75 6.42 -9.23
C ARG A 85 -18.67 5.60 -8.32
N ASN A 86 -18.94 6.06 -7.10
CA ASN A 86 -19.76 5.37 -6.09
C ASN A 86 -19.38 3.88 -5.92
N ILE A 87 -18.08 3.57 -6.04
CA ILE A 87 -17.58 2.19 -6.00
C ILE A 87 -17.54 1.74 -4.54
N GLN A 88 -18.48 0.86 -4.17
CA GLN A 88 -18.40 0.10 -2.93
C GLN A 88 -17.25 -0.92 -3.05
N PHE A 89 -16.23 -0.73 -2.21
CA PHE A 89 -15.12 -1.65 -1.94
C PHE A 89 -14.69 -2.52 -3.14
N SER A 90 -13.90 -1.93 -4.03
CA SER A 90 -12.99 -2.71 -4.88
C SER A 90 -12.12 -3.61 -3.99
N SER A 91 -11.73 -4.78 -4.52
CA SER A 91 -10.81 -5.69 -3.82
C SER A 91 -9.54 -4.92 -3.42
N MET A 92 -8.86 -5.34 -2.35
CA MET A 92 -7.63 -4.65 -1.91
C MET A 92 -6.53 -4.69 -2.99
N GLU A 93 -6.59 -5.68 -3.89
CA GLU A 93 -5.81 -5.76 -5.12
C GLU A 93 -6.13 -4.63 -6.09
N SER A 94 -7.41 -4.44 -6.45
CA SER A 94 -7.82 -3.33 -7.32
C SER A 94 -7.48 -1.97 -6.69
N MET A 95 -7.60 -1.85 -5.36
CA MET A 95 -7.17 -0.65 -4.65
C MET A 95 -5.67 -0.37 -4.81
N ILE A 96 -4.80 -1.37 -4.65
CA ILE A 96 -3.36 -1.16 -4.81
C ILE A 96 -2.99 -0.81 -6.26
N GLU A 97 -3.66 -1.42 -7.24
CA GLU A 97 -3.47 -1.12 -8.66
C GLU A 97 -3.85 0.31 -9.04
N GLU A 98 -4.98 0.79 -8.51
CA GLU A 98 -5.44 2.15 -8.75
C GLU A 98 -4.50 3.18 -8.12
N ILE A 99 -3.99 2.92 -6.91
CA ILE A 99 -3.01 3.79 -6.25
C ILE A 99 -1.69 3.80 -7.03
N ILE A 100 -1.20 2.64 -7.47
CA ILE A 100 0.00 2.54 -8.32
C ILE A 100 -0.17 3.35 -9.61
N THR A 101 -1.35 3.27 -10.23
CA THR A 101 -1.65 4.03 -11.45
C THR A 101 -1.66 5.54 -11.19
N ALA A 102 -2.36 5.99 -10.15
CA ALA A 102 -2.40 7.41 -9.78
C ALA A 102 -1.03 7.98 -9.42
N MET A 103 -0.19 7.19 -8.74
CA MET A 103 1.20 7.57 -8.42
C MET A 103 2.05 7.75 -9.68
N LYS A 104 1.90 6.86 -10.68
CA LYS A 104 2.61 6.99 -11.95
C LYS A 104 2.19 8.24 -12.72
N GLU A 105 0.88 8.51 -12.79
CA GLU A 105 0.33 9.72 -13.44
C GLU A 105 0.95 11.00 -12.82
N GLU A 106 1.01 11.12 -11.49
CA GLU A 106 1.56 12.29 -10.80
C GLU A 106 3.10 12.41 -10.91
N MET A 107 3.80 11.31 -11.17
CA MET A 107 5.25 11.31 -11.38
C MET A 107 5.63 11.73 -12.80
N GLU A 108 4.75 11.55 -13.77
CA GLU A 108 4.93 11.98 -15.16
C GLU A 108 4.55 13.47 -15.38
N GLU A 109 3.77 14.07 -14.47
CA GLU A 109 3.45 15.52 -14.37
C GLU A 109 4.53 16.34 -13.65
#